data_AF-A0A2V5S902-F1
#
_entry.id   AF-A0A2V5S902-F1
#
_cell.length_a   1.000
_cell.length_b   1.000
_cell.length_c   1.000
_cell.angle_alpha   90.00
_cell.angle_beta   90.00
_cell.angle_gamma   90.00
#
_symmetry.space_group_name_H-M   'P 1'
#
loop_
_entity.id
_entity.type
_entity.pdbx_description
1 polymer ?
#
loop_
_entity_poly.entity_id
_entity_poly.type
_entity_poly.pdbx_seq_one_letter_code
_entity_poly.pdbx_strand_id
1 'polypeptide(L)'
;YKVVATNRIGSSAPNNEISAPYIGDTCNGVIIHQNDPTHPEAAAAGAGQVPQLLIDYEAVAEPYLNGANELMFRMKVSDLSAGLPPNSRWRMVWDSFASPGQQFYVGMTTDSSSTPTFEYGTIATAVVGLVLGVPQETKVGPADAASNYKSDGTIAIFVPKAAVGNPRPGDLLGAVNGRTFADNTTFERSTQLIDHTFVKAQTDNAYPTATYTIAGNNVCAPAPPPTPTPTPKPKHSPH
;
A
#
# COMPACT_ATOMS: atom_id res chain seq x y z
N TYR A 1 17.63 31.77 -4.40
CA TYR A 1 16.17 31.93 -4.31
C TYR A 1 15.68 31.00 -3.21
N LYS A 2 14.62 31.39 -2.48
CA LYS A 2 13.96 30.51 -1.48
C LYS A 2 12.55 30.26 -1.97
N VAL A 3 12.07 29.04 -1.85
CA VAL A 3 10.72 28.68 -2.27
C VAL A 3 9.84 28.55 -1.02
N VAL A 4 8.63 29.08 -1.10
CA VAL A 4 7.61 28.98 -0.05
C VAL A 4 6.39 28.33 -0.69
N ALA A 5 6.06 27.12 -0.23
CA ALA A 5 4.82 26.46 -0.63
C ALA A 5 3.68 27.04 0.22
N THR A 6 2.60 27.47 -0.43
CA THR A 6 1.41 28.00 0.26
C THR A 6 0.19 27.21 -0.18
N ASN A 7 -0.58 26.71 0.79
CA ASN A 7 -1.88 26.07 0.56
C ASN A 7 -2.90 26.58 1.59
N ARG A 8 -4.10 26.01 1.60
CA ARG A 8 -5.21 26.40 2.50
C ARG A 8 -4.89 26.23 4.00
N ILE A 9 -3.89 25.41 4.34
CA ILE A 9 -3.49 25.09 5.72
C ILE A 9 -2.37 26.03 6.20
N GLY A 10 -1.64 26.69 5.29
CA GLY A 10 -0.64 27.70 5.61
C GLY A 10 0.53 27.75 4.63
N SER A 11 1.61 28.38 5.05
CA SER A 11 2.86 28.47 4.30
C SER A 11 3.97 27.67 4.98
N SER A 12 4.81 27.02 4.17
CA SER A 12 6.03 26.37 4.67
C SER A 12 7.05 27.40 5.15
N ALA A 13 8.01 26.97 5.98
CA ALA A 13 9.18 27.78 6.27
C ALA A 13 9.98 28.03 4.97
N PRO A 14 10.59 29.23 4.77
CA PRO A 14 11.38 29.51 3.58
C PRO A 14 12.65 28.65 3.57
N ASN A 15 12.73 27.69 2.66
CA ASN A 15 13.92 26.88 2.44
C ASN A 15 14.30 26.86 0.95
N ASN A 16 15.35 26.12 0.61
CA ASN A 16 15.81 25.93 -0.76
C ASN A 16 15.32 24.60 -1.35
N GLU A 17 14.40 23.92 -0.66
CA GLU A 17 13.95 22.54 -0.91
C GLU A 17 12.42 22.47 -0.82
N ILE A 18 11.73 22.32 -1.94
CA ILE A 18 10.30 22.01 -1.88
C ILE A 18 10.17 20.56 -1.37
N SER A 19 10.01 20.40 -0.06
CA SER A 19 9.64 19.13 0.54
C SER A 19 8.13 18.98 0.40
N ALA A 20 7.69 18.00 -0.39
CA ALA A 20 6.33 17.54 -0.34
C ALA A 20 6.14 16.80 1.00
N PRO A 21 5.31 17.29 1.93
CA PRO A 21 5.09 16.58 3.18
C PRO A 21 4.44 15.23 2.87
N TYR A 22 5.13 14.15 3.22
CA TYR A 22 4.54 12.81 3.24
C TYR A 22 3.87 12.57 4.60
N ILE A 23 2.82 11.75 4.62
CA ILE A 23 2.14 11.36 5.85
C ILE A 23 2.53 9.92 6.18
N GLY A 24 2.96 9.69 7.42
CA GLY A 24 3.39 8.38 7.91
C GLY A 24 4.89 8.15 7.77
N ASP A 25 5.32 6.91 7.92
CA ASP A 25 6.74 6.51 7.92
C ASP A 25 6.92 5.10 7.34
N THR A 26 8.15 4.73 7.00
CA THR A 26 8.47 3.42 6.42
C THR A 26 8.11 2.24 7.33
N CYS A 27 7.96 2.43 8.63
CA CYS A 27 7.64 1.36 9.57
C CYS A 27 6.14 1.15 9.74
N ASN A 28 5.34 2.21 9.62
CA ASN A 28 3.92 2.21 9.92
C ASN A 28 3.03 2.39 8.68
N GLY A 29 3.60 2.86 7.57
CA GLY A 29 2.92 3.12 6.30
C GLY A 29 3.12 4.57 5.89
N VAL A 30 3.81 4.81 4.77
CA VAL A 30 3.81 6.09 4.08
C VAL A 30 2.58 6.12 3.18
N ILE A 31 1.70 7.11 3.37
CA ILE A 31 0.54 7.32 2.50
C ILE A 31 1.06 7.73 1.12
N ILE A 32 0.81 6.88 0.13
CA ILE A 32 1.20 7.12 -1.26
C ILE A 32 0.09 7.86 -1.98
N HIS A 33 -1.16 7.46 -1.78
CA HIS A 33 -2.34 8.13 -2.32
C HIS A 33 -3.39 8.36 -1.23
N GLN A 34 -4.05 9.50 -1.28
CA GLN A 34 -5.18 9.81 -0.41
C GLN A 34 -6.29 10.48 -1.22
N ASN A 35 -7.51 10.05 -0.98
CA ASN A 35 -8.70 10.62 -1.58
C ASN A 35 -8.96 12.02 -1.00
N ASP A 36 -9.14 13.02 -1.88
CA ASP A 36 -9.60 14.34 -1.45
C ASP A 36 -11.11 14.26 -1.23
N PRO A 37 -11.60 14.37 0.01
CA PRO A 37 -13.02 14.23 0.32
C PRO A 37 -13.91 15.28 -0.36
N THR A 38 -13.30 16.35 -0.88
CA THR A 38 -13.99 17.44 -1.59
C THR A 38 -13.99 17.27 -3.10
N HIS A 39 -13.25 16.29 -3.64
CA HIS A 39 -13.20 16.05 -5.07
C HIS A 39 -14.53 15.48 -5.58
N PRO A 40 -15.02 15.92 -6.76
CA PRO A 40 -16.29 15.43 -7.30
C PRO A 40 -16.39 13.91 -7.40
N GLU A 41 -15.34 13.16 -7.75
CA GLU A 41 -15.39 11.69 -7.76
C GLU A 41 -15.41 11.05 -6.37
N ALA A 42 -15.01 11.74 -5.29
CA ALA A 42 -15.30 11.33 -3.91
C ALA A 42 -16.79 11.51 -3.57
N ALA A 43 -17.42 12.55 -4.14
CA ALA A 43 -18.82 12.91 -3.91
C ALA A 43 -19.82 12.26 -4.90
N ALA A 44 -19.38 11.89 -6.11
CA ALA A 44 -20.18 11.24 -7.17
C ALA A 44 -20.55 9.81 -6.79
N ALA A 45 -19.88 9.28 -5.77
CA ALA A 45 -20.26 8.05 -5.12
C ALA A 45 -21.62 8.22 -4.36
N GLY A 46 -22.08 9.45 -4.06
CA GLY A 46 -23.26 9.79 -3.24
C GLY A 46 -24.68 9.33 -3.66
N ALA A 47 -24.83 8.33 -4.53
CA ALA A 47 -26.12 7.67 -4.78
C ALA A 47 -25.91 6.15 -5.01
N GLY A 48 -25.52 5.42 -3.96
CA GLY A 48 -25.27 3.96 -4.03
C GLY A 48 -23.95 3.48 -3.41
N GLN A 49 -23.31 4.29 -2.57
CA GLN A 49 -22.04 3.95 -1.90
C GLN A 49 -22.12 2.64 -1.12
N VAL A 50 -21.17 1.74 -1.38
CA VAL A 50 -20.83 0.62 -0.51
C VAL A 50 -19.58 1.06 0.25
N PRO A 51 -19.68 1.57 1.51
CA PRO A 51 -18.54 2.14 2.25
C PRO A 51 -17.36 1.19 2.37
N GLN A 52 -17.64 -0.12 2.33
CA GLN A 52 -16.63 -1.17 2.33
C GLN A 52 -15.74 -1.19 1.09
N LEU A 53 -16.14 -0.53 0.01
CA LEU A 53 -15.44 -0.50 -1.27
C LEU A 53 -14.95 0.90 -1.64
N LEU A 54 -15.19 1.92 -0.82
CA LEU A 54 -14.71 3.28 -1.11
C LEU A 54 -13.35 3.49 -0.48
N ILE A 55 -12.35 3.88 -1.28
CA ILE A 55 -10.97 4.01 -0.83
C ILE A 55 -10.74 5.42 -0.29
N ASP A 56 -10.31 5.50 0.97
CA ASP A 56 -9.85 6.74 1.61
C ASP A 56 -8.36 6.98 1.30
N TYR A 57 -7.50 5.96 1.43
CA TYR A 57 -6.07 6.08 1.12
C TYR A 57 -5.38 4.73 0.91
N GLU A 58 -4.18 4.79 0.30
CA GLU A 58 -3.23 3.70 0.15
C GLU A 58 -1.88 4.07 0.77
N ALA A 59 -1.26 3.10 1.43
CA ALA A 59 0.04 3.28 2.06
C ALA A 59 0.96 2.06 1.87
N VAL A 60 2.27 2.32 1.84
CA VAL A 60 3.31 1.28 1.74
C VAL A 60 4.29 1.41 2.89
N ALA A 61 4.74 0.28 3.43
CA ALA A 61 5.76 0.24 4.47
C ALA A 61 6.57 -1.07 4.45
N GLU A 62 7.60 -1.08 5.28
CA GLU A 62 8.54 -2.17 5.53
C GLU A 62 8.70 -2.37 7.06
N PRO A 63 7.63 -2.77 7.77
CA PRO A 63 7.68 -2.96 9.21
C PRO A 63 8.69 -4.04 9.59
N TYR A 64 9.25 -3.94 10.80
CA TYR A 64 10.06 -4.99 11.35
C TYR A 64 9.18 -6.11 11.91
N LEU A 65 9.10 -7.21 11.17
CA LEU A 65 8.34 -8.41 11.55
C LEU A 65 9.29 -9.52 11.99
N ASN A 66 10.00 -9.29 13.10
CA ASN A 66 10.97 -10.23 13.68
C ASN A 66 12.05 -10.69 12.68
N GLY A 67 12.50 -9.78 11.81
CA GLY A 67 13.51 -10.05 10.78
C GLY A 67 12.97 -10.59 9.46
N ALA A 68 11.64 -10.73 9.30
CA ALA A 68 11.07 -11.02 7.98
C ALA A 68 11.30 -9.85 7.01
N ASN A 69 11.55 -10.17 5.74
CA ASN A 69 11.86 -9.22 4.69
C ASN A 69 10.66 -9.02 3.76
N GLU A 70 9.70 -8.22 4.23
CA GLU A 70 8.38 -8.07 3.62
C GLU A 70 8.05 -6.62 3.27
N LEU A 71 7.15 -6.46 2.31
CA LEU A 71 6.43 -5.21 2.09
C LEU A 71 5.07 -5.33 2.77
N MET A 72 4.63 -4.24 3.40
CA MET A 72 3.25 -4.06 3.82
C MET A 72 2.59 -3.06 2.88
N PHE A 73 1.46 -3.47 2.29
CA PHE A 73 0.54 -2.55 1.63
C PHE A 73 -0.70 -2.39 2.52
N ARG A 74 -1.18 -1.16 2.64
CA ARG A 74 -2.35 -0.83 3.45
C ARG A 74 -3.32 0.01 2.66
N MET A 75 -4.53 -0.51 2.51
CA MET A 75 -5.69 0.21 2.03
C MET A 75 -6.55 0.62 3.22
N LYS A 76 -7.02 1.86 3.22
CA LYS A 76 -8.12 2.29 4.07
C LYS A 76 -9.34 2.47 3.18
N VAL A 77 -10.37 1.67 3.42
CA VAL A 77 -11.72 1.95 2.91
C VAL A 77 -12.56 2.68 3.95
N SER A 78 -13.64 3.35 3.55
CA SER A 78 -14.39 4.23 4.44
C SER A 78 -14.87 3.54 5.73
N ASP A 79 -15.44 2.34 5.64
CA ASP A 79 -15.88 1.56 6.82
C ASP A 79 -16.03 0.07 6.50
N LEU A 80 -15.70 -0.81 7.44
CA LEU A 80 -15.95 -2.26 7.39
C LEU A 80 -16.76 -2.78 8.59
N SER A 81 -17.34 -1.89 9.41
CA SER A 81 -18.05 -2.25 10.64
C SER A 81 -19.30 -3.10 10.40
N ALA A 82 -19.93 -2.94 9.23
CA ALA A 82 -21.07 -3.75 8.78
C ALA A 82 -20.67 -5.14 8.24
N GLY A 83 -19.39 -5.49 8.25
CA GLY A 83 -18.85 -6.72 7.69
C GLY A 83 -18.43 -6.58 6.21
N LEU A 84 -17.72 -7.59 5.71
CA LEU A 84 -17.23 -7.62 4.32
C LEU A 84 -18.37 -7.97 3.36
N PRO A 85 -18.52 -7.27 2.23
CA PRO A 85 -19.45 -7.71 1.19
C PRO A 85 -19.00 -9.05 0.57
N PRO A 86 -19.93 -9.93 0.20
CA PRO A 86 -19.59 -11.18 -0.49
C PRO A 86 -19.08 -10.89 -1.91
N ASN A 87 -18.28 -11.80 -2.46
CA ASN A 87 -17.75 -11.72 -3.82
C ASN A 87 -17.15 -10.34 -4.15
N SER A 88 -16.24 -9.86 -3.32
CA SER A 88 -15.63 -8.54 -3.48
C SER A 88 -14.12 -8.63 -3.46
N ARG A 89 -13.46 -7.68 -4.12
CA ARG A 89 -12.00 -7.61 -4.23
C ARG A 89 -11.50 -6.23 -3.84
N TRP A 90 -10.39 -6.23 -3.11
CA TRP A 90 -9.57 -5.07 -2.80
C TRP A 90 -8.18 -5.35 -3.32
N ARG A 91 -7.65 -4.47 -4.17
CA ARG A 91 -6.37 -4.64 -4.87
C ARG A 91 -5.49 -3.43 -4.67
N MET A 92 -4.24 -3.68 -4.30
CA MET A 92 -3.16 -2.70 -4.31
C MET A 92 -2.15 -3.15 -5.34
N VAL A 93 -1.95 -2.31 -6.37
CA VAL A 93 -1.24 -2.66 -7.60
C VAL A 93 -0.06 -1.71 -7.78
N TRP A 94 1.06 -2.20 -8.30
CA TRP A 94 2.21 -1.38 -8.65
C TRP A 94 2.96 -1.95 -9.86
N ASP A 95 3.73 -1.08 -10.50
CA ASP A 95 4.49 -1.44 -11.70
C ASP A 95 5.85 -2.05 -11.31
N SER A 96 6.26 -3.09 -12.04
CA SER A 96 7.55 -3.75 -11.86
C SER A 96 7.95 -4.59 -13.06
N PHE A 97 9.15 -4.36 -13.60
CA PHE A 97 9.73 -5.19 -14.66
C PHE A 97 9.97 -6.66 -14.26
N ALA A 98 9.94 -6.97 -12.96
CA ALA A 98 10.07 -8.35 -12.48
C ALA A 98 8.77 -9.17 -12.62
N SER A 99 7.64 -8.53 -12.95
CA SER A 99 6.38 -9.22 -13.24
C SER A 99 6.26 -9.52 -14.75
N PRO A 100 5.78 -10.71 -15.17
CA PRO A 100 5.54 -11.05 -16.57
C PRO A 100 4.62 -10.07 -17.32
N GLY A 101 3.70 -9.42 -16.62
CA GLY A 101 2.81 -8.37 -17.17
C GLY A 101 3.16 -6.96 -16.73
N GLN A 102 4.37 -6.78 -16.21
CA GLN A 102 4.91 -5.54 -15.64
C GLN A 102 4.16 -5.00 -14.42
N GLN A 103 3.26 -5.78 -13.83
CA GLN A 103 2.46 -5.37 -12.68
C GLN A 103 2.34 -6.49 -11.66
N PHE A 104 2.55 -6.15 -10.39
CA PHE A 104 2.21 -7.00 -9.27
C PHE A 104 0.97 -6.44 -8.57
N TYR A 105 0.26 -7.32 -7.86
CA TYR A 105 -0.76 -6.91 -6.91
C TYR A 105 -0.64 -7.69 -5.60
N VAL A 106 -1.13 -7.06 -4.54
CA VAL A 106 -1.60 -7.75 -3.34
C VAL A 106 -3.08 -7.46 -3.17
N GLY A 107 -3.83 -8.38 -2.57
CA GLY A 107 -5.26 -8.20 -2.46
C GLY A 107 -5.95 -9.04 -1.42
N MET A 108 -7.10 -8.54 -0.97
CA MET A 108 -8.09 -9.26 -0.21
C MET A 108 -9.23 -9.63 -1.15
N THR A 109 -9.74 -10.86 -1.08
CA THR A 109 -10.89 -11.34 -1.86
C THR A 109 -11.86 -12.03 -0.92
N THR A 110 -13.15 -11.74 -1.04
CA THR A 110 -14.21 -12.47 -0.34
C THR A 110 -14.91 -13.47 -1.25
N ASP A 111 -15.26 -14.63 -0.69
CA ASP A 111 -16.15 -15.58 -1.34
C ASP A 111 -17.64 -15.18 -1.21
N SER A 112 -18.54 -16.05 -1.65
CA SER A 112 -19.98 -15.84 -1.57
C SER A 112 -20.53 -15.79 -0.14
N SER A 113 -19.73 -16.24 0.84
CA SER A 113 -20.04 -16.24 2.28
C SER A 113 -19.32 -15.11 3.02
N SER A 114 -18.72 -14.15 2.29
CA SER A 114 -17.93 -13.04 2.85
C SER A 114 -16.66 -13.50 3.58
N THR A 115 -16.15 -14.70 3.32
CA THR A 115 -14.90 -15.19 3.91
C THR A 115 -13.70 -14.55 3.21
N PRO A 116 -12.84 -13.79 3.90
CA PRO A 116 -11.69 -13.14 3.28
C PRO A 116 -10.55 -14.13 3.06
N THR A 117 -9.85 -13.94 1.94
CA THR A 117 -8.55 -14.53 1.66
C THR A 117 -7.59 -13.43 1.22
N PHE A 118 -6.32 -13.56 1.60
CA PHE A 118 -5.27 -12.61 1.25
C PHE A 118 -4.28 -13.28 0.29
N GLU A 119 -3.94 -12.58 -0.77
CA GLU A 119 -3.12 -13.13 -1.86
C GLU A 119 -2.24 -12.07 -2.50
N TYR A 120 -1.26 -12.55 -3.26
CA TYR A 120 -0.48 -11.74 -4.17
C TYR A 120 -0.41 -12.42 -5.53
N GLY A 121 -0.17 -11.62 -6.56
CA GLY A 121 -0.07 -12.11 -7.91
C GLY A 121 0.41 -11.07 -8.90
N THR A 122 0.19 -11.35 -10.17
CA THR A 122 0.61 -10.53 -11.30
C THR A 122 -0.60 -10.10 -12.11
N ILE A 123 -0.54 -8.92 -12.72
CA ILE A 123 -1.53 -8.48 -13.70
C ILE A 123 -0.86 -8.47 -15.06
N ALA A 124 -1.53 -9.02 -16.07
CA ALA A 124 -1.08 -8.99 -17.46
C ALA A 124 -2.23 -8.69 -18.39
N THR A 125 -1.96 -7.95 -19.47
CA THR A 125 -2.92 -7.76 -20.56
C THR A 125 -2.66 -8.81 -21.63
N ALA A 126 -3.61 -9.72 -21.83
CA ALA A 126 -3.54 -10.65 -22.95
C ALA A 126 -3.64 -9.87 -24.27
N VAL A 127 -2.73 -10.14 -25.20
CA VAL A 127 -2.81 -9.62 -26.57
C VAL A 127 -3.27 -10.75 -27.46
N VAL A 128 -4.51 -10.67 -27.96
CA VAL A 128 -5.08 -11.66 -28.88
C VAL A 128 -5.26 -10.99 -30.24
N GLY A 129 -4.29 -11.19 -31.13
CA GLY A 129 -4.25 -10.50 -32.43
C GLY A 129 -3.90 -9.02 -32.27
N LEU A 130 -4.65 -8.13 -32.95
CA LEU A 130 -4.46 -6.67 -32.88
C LEU A 130 -5.31 -5.99 -31.78
N VAL A 131 -6.03 -6.76 -30.96
CA VAL A 131 -6.90 -6.24 -29.90
C VAL A 131 -6.23 -6.43 -28.55
N LEU A 132 -6.01 -5.33 -27.82
CA LEU A 132 -5.59 -5.37 -26.43
C LEU A 132 -6.76 -5.87 -25.58
N GLY A 133 -6.55 -6.97 -24.85
CA GLY A 133 -7.53 -7.52 -23.92
C GLY A 133 -7.74 -6.65 -22.69
N VAL A 134 -8.62 -7.11 -21.80
CA VAL A 134 -8.75 -6.54 -20.47
C VAL A 134 -7.59 -7.07 -19.61
N PRO A 135 -6.88 -6.24 -18.83
CA PRO A 135 -5.85 -6.74 -17.93
C PRO A 135 -6.47 -7.72 -16.92
N GLN A 136 -5.80 -8.84 -16.70
CA GLN A 136 -6.27 -9.92 -15.83
C GLN A 136 -5.26 -10.26 -14.75
N GLU A 137 -5.79 -10.54 -13.56
CA GLU A 137 -5.05 -11.05 -12.42
C GLU A 137 -4.69 -12.52 -12.63
N THR A 138 -3.46 -12.88 -12.26
CA THR A 138 -3.02 -14.25 -12.03
C THR A 138 -2.51 -14.36 -10.61
N LYS A 139 -3.20 -15.12 -9.78
CA LYS A 139 -2.75 -15.42 -8.42
C LYS A 139 -1.44 -16.20 -8.48
N VAL A 140 -0.44 -15.76 -7.73
CA VAL A 140 0.84 -16.47 -7.59
C VAL A 140 0.88 -17.25 -6.29
N GLY A 141 0.41 -16.65 -5.18
CA GLY A 141 0.45 -17.30 -3.87
C GLY A 141 -0.41 -16.61 -2.80
N PRO A 142 -0.53 -17.22 -1.62
CA PRO A 142 -1.13 -16.56 -0.46
C PRO A 142 -0.23 -15.44 0.06
N ALA A 143 -0.82 -14.38 0.60
CA ALA A 143 -0.08 -13.38 1.37
C ALA A 143 0.40 -13.96 2.71
N ASP A 144 1.27 -13.26 3.42
CA ASP A 144 1.69 -13.68 4.76
C ASP A 144 0.49 -13.73 5.72
N ALA A 145 0.50 -14.69 6.65
CA ALA A 145 -0.59 -14.94 7.58
C ALA A 145 -0.85 -13.79 8.57
N ALA A 146 0.09 -12.85 8.72
CA ALA A 146 -0.11 -11.61 9.47
C ALA A 146 -1.06 -10.63 8.76
N SER A 147 -1.37 -10.84 7.47
CA SER A 147 -2.33 -10.03 6.71
C SER A 147 -3.71 -10.07 7.36
N ASN A 148 -4.35 -8.91 7.47
CA ASN A 148 -5.60 -8.77 8.20
C ASN A 148 -6.43 -7.58 7.71
N TYR A 149 -7.66 -7.50 8.21
CA TYR A 149 -8.49 -6.32 8.13
C TYR A 149 -9.07 -5.97 9.51
N LYS A 150 -9.52 -4.73 9.65
CA LYS A 150 -10.17 -4.20 10.85
C LYS A 150 -11.53 -3.62 10.50
N SER A 151 -12.44 -3.60 11.47
CA SER A 151 -13.78 -3.01 11.31
C SER A 151 -13.76 -1.53 10.95
N ASP A 152 -12.67 -0.81 11.27
CA ASP A 152 -12.50 0.60 10.91
C ASP A 152 -12.23 0.84 9.41
N GLY A 153 -12.14 -0.22 8.60
CA GLY A 153 -11.85 -0.13 7.18
C GLY A 153 -10.39 -0.30 6.80
N THR A 154 -9.49 -0.54 7.77
CA THR A 154 -8.09 -0.82 7.47
C THR A 154 -7.92 -2.24 6.97
N ILE A 155 -7.27 -2.40 5.81
CA ILE A 155 -6.82 -3.68 5.24
C ILE A 155 -5.31 -3.61 5.14
N ALA A 156 -4.59 -4.53 5.77
CA ALA A 156 -3.13 -4.60 5.74
C ALA A 156 -2.69 -5.96 5.18
N ILE A 157 -1.88 -5.94 4.13
CA ILE A 157 -1.42 -7.14 3.43
C ILE A 157 0.10 -7.14 3.39
N PHE A 158 0.68 -8.25 3.84
CA PHE A 158 2.11 -8.44 3.90
C PHE A 158 2.55 -9.45 2.83
N VAL A 159 3.60 -9.10 2.09
CA VAL A 159 4.13 -9.94 1.02
C VAL A 159 5.66 -10.02 1.10
N PRO A 160 6.25 -11.22 1.01
CA PRO A 160 7.70 -11.37 0.96
C PRO A 160 8.28 -10.64 -0.25
N LYS A 161 9.30 -9.80 -0.06
CA LYS A 161 9.95 -9.09 -1.18
C LYS A 161 10.45 -10.06 -2.25
N ALA A 162 11.00 -11.20 -1.82
CA ALA A 162 11.49 -12.24 -2.72
C ALA A 162 10.41 -12.78 -3.68
N ALA A 163 9.14 -12.70 -3.31
CA ALA A 163 8.02 -13.15 -4.13
C ALA A 163 7.58 -12.12 -5.18
N VAL A 164 8.03 -10.86 -5.05
CA VAL A 164 7.61 -9.74 -5.89
C VAL A 164 8.79 -8.99 -6.51
N GLY A 165 9.74 -9.75 -7.04
CA GLY A 165 10.92 -9.20 -7.75
C GLY A 165 12.10 -8.83 -6.86
N ASN A 166 12.00 -9.07 -5.55
CA ASN A 166 13.07 -8.86 -4.57
C ASN A 166 13.67 -7.44 -4.57
N PRO A 167 12.82 -6.39 -4.47
CA PRO A 167 13.30 -5.01 -4.49
C PRO A 167 14.26 -4.74 -3.32
N ARG A 168 15.29 -3.93 -3.59
CA ARG A 168 16.40 -3.61 -2.68
C ARG A 168 16.28 -2.18 -2.16
N PRO A 169 16.87 -1.87 -0.98
CA PRO A 169 16.95 -0.49 -0.50
C PRO A 169 17.49 0.45 -1.58
N GLY A 170 16.77 1.55 -1.81
CA GLY A 170 17.03 2.52 -2.88
C GLY A 170 16.22 2.30 -4.16
N ASP A 171 15.63 1.12 -4.36
CA ASP A 171 14.70 0.88 -5.47
C ASP A 171 13.38 1.64 -5.26
N LEU A 172 12.62 1.80 -6.35
CA LEU A 172 11.31 2.46 -6.35
C LEU A 172 10.21 1.46 -6.68
N LEU A 173 9.12 1.50 -5.92
CA LEU A 173 7.84 0.94 -6.33
C LEU A 173 7.04 2.06 -6.99
N GLY A 174 6.94 2.02 -8.31
CA GLY A 174 6.22 3.02 -9.11
C GLY A 174 4.73 2.71 -9.24
N ALA A 175 3.96 3.75 -9.51
CA ALA A 175 2.53 3.68 -9.81
C ALA A 175 1.67 2.85 -8.82
N VAL A 176 1.99 2.92 -7.53
CA VAL A 176 1.20 2.26 -6.48
C VAL A 176 -0.22 2.85 -6.47
N ASN A 177 -1.24 2.00 -6.58
CA ASN A 177 -2.64 2.42 -6.61
C ASN A 177 -3.56 1.37 -5.98
N GLY A 178 -4.72 1.83 -5.52
CA GLY A 178 -5.78 1.00 -4.96
C GLY A 178 -6.97 0.85 -5.90
N ARG A 179 -7.62 -0.31 -5.87
CA ARG A 179 -8.87 -0.61 -6.60
C ARG A 179 -9.79 -1.51 -5.80
N THR A 180 -11.09 -1.30 -5.92
CA THR A 180 -12.13 -2.14 -5.32
C THR A 180 -13.19 -2.57 -6.33
N PHE A 181 -13.67 -3.80 -6.19
CA PHE A 181 -14.65 -4.38 -7.10
C PHE A 181 -15.77 -5.05 -6.31
N ALA A 182 -17.01 -4.85 -6.77
CA ALA A 182 -18.19 -5.60 -6.32
C ALA A 182 -18.34 -6.92 -7.09
N ASP A 183 -17.22 -7.60 -7.38
CA ASP A 183 -17.17 -8.91 -8.01
C ASP A 183 -15.94 -9.70 -7.53
N ASN A 184 -15.95 -11.02 -7.76
CA ASN A 184 -14.81 -11.93 -7.54
C ASN A 184 -14.22 -12.47 -8.85
N THR A 185 -14.36 -11.70 -9.94
CA THR A 185 -13.70 -12.02 -11.21
C THR A 185 -12.19 -11.75 -11.10
N THR A 186 -11.46 -11.81 -12.21
CA THR A 186 -10.03 -11.46 -12.27
C THR A 186 -9.75 -10.27 -13.17
N PHE A 187 -10.78 -9.55 -13.62
CA PHE A 187 -10.61 -8.43 -14.53
C PHE A 187 -10.29 -7.14 -13.76
N GLU A 188 -9.27 -6.43 -14.22
CA GLU A 188 -8.83 -5.14 -13.68
C GLU A 188 -9.57 -3.95 -14.31
N ARG A 189 -10.41 -4.21 -15.31
CA ARG A 189 -11.41 -3.24 -15.82
C ARG A 189 -12.75 -3.95 -15.88
N SER A 190 -13.73 -3.40 -15.17
CA SER A 190 -15.06 -3.98 -15.00
C SER A 190 -16.07 -2.86 -14.80
N THR A 191 -17.34 -3.11 -15.16
CA THR A 191 -18.45 -2.23 -14.75
C THR A 191 -18.79 -2.36 -13.27
N GLN A 192 -18.21 -3.36 -12.60
CA GLN A 192 -18.30 -3.57 -11.14
C GLN A 192 -17.13 -2.92 -10.38
N LEU A 193 -16.20 -2.25 -11.06
CA LEU A 193 -15.19 -1.42 -10.41
C LEU A 193 -15.91 -0.28 -9.68
N ILE A 194 -15.72 -0.18 -8.38
CA ILE A 194 -16.41 0.80 -7.54
C ILE A 194 -15.52 2.01 -7.31
N ASP A 195 -14.27 1.78 -6.89
CA ASP A 195 -13.35 2.85 -6.57
C ASP A 195 -11.94 2.54 -7.04
N HIS A 196 -11.21 3.60 -7.37
CA HIS A 196 -9.79 3.59 -7.62
C HIS A 196 -9.15 4.86 -7.07
N THR A 197 -7.93 4.76 -6.57
CA THR A 197 -7.20 5.98 -6.19
C THR A 197 -6.91 6.81 -7.44
N PHE A 198 -7.51 8.01 -7.58
CA PHE A 198 -7.39 9.17 -8.52
C PHE A 198 -6.69 9.05 -9.88
N VAL A 199 -5.69 8.22 -9.99
CA VAL A 199 -4.99 7.92 -11.23
C VAL A 199 -5.86 6.93 -12.02
N LYS A 200 -6.48 7.43 -13.09
CA LYS A 200 -7.31 6.59 -13.99
C LYS A 200 -6.54 5.50 -14.76
N ALA A 201 -5.24 5.36 -14.47
CA ALA A 201 -4.34 4.29 -14.88
C ALA A 201 -3.16 4.23 -13.89
N GLN A 202 -2.34 3.19 -13.91
CA GLN A 202 -1.02 3.24 -13.27
C GLN A 202 -0.17 4.29 -13.99
N THR A 203 0.16 5.40 -13.34
CA THR A 203 1.04 6.41 -13.91
C THR A 203 2.10 6.84 -12.90
N ASP A 204 3.36 6.76 -13.31
CA ASP A 204 4.51 7.15 -12.49
C ASP A 204 4.60 8.66 -12.21
N ASN A 205 3.82 9.49 -12.93
CA ASN A 205 3.85 10.95 -12.87
C ASN A 205 2.54 11.56 -12.35
N ALA A 206 1.78 10.82 -11.54
CA ALA A 206 0.63 11.36 -10.82
C ALA A 206 1.06 12.46 -9.84
N TYR A 207 0.15 13.38 -9.51
CA TYR A 207 0.34 14.35 -8.43
C TYR A 207 -0.71 14.10 -7.34
N PRO A 208 -0.32 13.73 -6.10
CA PRO A 208 1.05 13.43 -5.66
C PRO A 208 1.62 12.16 -6.33
N THR A 209 2.95 12.03 -6.30
CA THR A 209 3.64 10.90 -6.94
C THR A 209 3.29 9.58 -6.26
N ALA A 210 2.88 8.61 -7.08
CA ALA A 210 2.43 7.27 -6.69
C ALA A 210 3.59 6.31 -6.32
N THR A 211 4.66 6.83 -5.71
CA THR A 211 5.95 6.12 -5.65
C THR A 211 6.43 5.94 -4.22
N TYR A 212 6.90 4.73 -3.91
CA TYR A 212 7.54 4.40 -2.63
C TYR A 212 9.00 4.01 -2.82
N THR A 213 9.91 4.61 -2.05
CA THR A 213 11.32 4.22 -2.02
C THR A 213 11.55 3.13 -0.97
N ILE A 214 12.17 2.04 -1.38
CA ILE A 214 12.53 0.94 -0.49
C ILE A 214 13.60 1.41 0.50
N ALA A 215 13.33 1.27 1.80
CA ALA A 215 14.25 1.60 2.89
C ALA A 215 14.91 0.35 3.51
N GLY A 216 14.19 -0.78 3.53
CA GLY A 216 14.58 -2.03 4.19
C GLY A 216 14.01 -2.17 5.60
N ASN A 217 13.51 -3.36 5.97
CA ASN A 217 12.80 -3.60 7.24
C ASN A 217 13.66 -3.39 8.50
N ASN A 218 14.97 -3.48 8.38
CA ASN A 218 15.89 -3.34 9.53
C ASN A 218 15.92 -1.91 10.08
N VAL A 219 15.53 -0.89 9.30
CA VAL A 219 15.42 0.49 9.81
C VAL A 219 14.33 0.61 10.88
N CYS A 220 13.40 -0.34 10.89
CA CYS A 220 12.29 -0.42 11.83
C CYS A 220 12.57 -1.37 13.01
N ALA A 221 13.78 -1.93 13.09
CA ALA A 221 14.13 -2.86 14.17
C ALA A 221 14.13 -2.13 15.53
N PRO A 222 13.66 -2.79 16.61
CA PRO A 222 13.77 -2.25 17.96
C PRO A 222 15.22 -1.91 18.30
N ALA A 223 15.43 -0.85 19.06
CA ALA A 223 16.75 -0.53 19.58
C ALA A 223 17.30 -1.72 20.39
N PRO A 224 18.59 -2.06 20.26
CA PRO A 224 19.19 -3.10 21.08
C PRO A 224 19.06 -2.72 22.57
N PRO A 225 18.87 -3.71 23.45
CA PRO A 225 18.81 -3.44 24.89
C PRO A 225 20.08 -2.71 25.34
N PRO A 226 19.98 -1.78 26.30
CA PRO A 226 21.13 -1.05 26.78
C PRO A 226 22.18 -2.04 27.31
N THR A 227 23.42 -1.89 26.87
CA THR A 227 24.53 -2.70 27.38
C THR A 227 24.62 -2.49 28.90
N PRO A 228 24.63 -3.56 29.73
CA PRO A 228 24.75 -3.41 31.16
C PRO A 228 26.04 -2.65 31.49
N THR A 229 25.92 -1.59 32.30
CA THR A 229 27.08 -0.84 32.77
C THR A 229 27.96 -1.79 33.58
N PRO A 230 29.27 -1.91 33.27
CA PRO A 230 30.15 -2.78 34.02
C PRO A 230 30.18 -2.34 35.49
N THR A 231 29.87 -3.26 36.40
CA THR A 231 29.95 -3.03 37.84
C THR A 231 31.40 -2.66 38.22
N PRO A 232 31.64 -1.55 38.94
CA PRO A 232 32.98 -1.21 39.41
C PRO A 232 33.58 -2.37 40.19
N LYS A 233 34.76 -2.84 39.76
CA LYS A 233 35.50 -3.88 40.51
C LYS A 233 35.86 -3.33 41.90
N PRO A 234 35.66 -4.10 42.99
CA PRO A 234 36.05 -3.66 44.32
C PRO A 234 37.55 -3.30 44.33
N LYS A 235 37.88 -2.07 44.74
CA LYS A 235 39.26 -1.69 45.02
C LYS A 235 39.68 -2.43 46.28
N HIS A 236 40.64 -3.36 46.17
CA HIS A 236 41.35 -3.86 47.33
C HIS A 236 42.09 -2.68 47.98
N SER A 237 41.82 -2.42 49.26
CA SER A 237 42.63 -1.48 50.03
C SER A 237 44.01 -2.11 50.26
N PRO A 238 45.10 -1.37 50.00
CA PRO A 238 46.43 -1.81 50.41
C PRO A 238 46.52 -1.76 51.94
N HIS A 239 47.03 -2.85 52.53
CA HIS A 239 47.40 -2.95 53.94
C HIS A 239 48.72 -2.24 54.22
#